data_AF-C5LMH7-F1
#
_entry.id   AF-C5LMH7-F1
#
_cell.length_a   1.000
_cell.length_b   1.000
_cell.length_c   1.000
_cell.angle_alpha   90.00
_cell.angle_beta   90.00
_cell.angle_gamma   90.00
#
_symmetry.space_group_name_H-M   'P 1'
#
loop_
_entity.id
_entity.type
_entity.pdbx_description
1 polymer ?
#
loop_
_entity_poly.entity_id
_entity_poly.type
_entity_poly.pdbx_seq_one_letter_code
_entity_poly.pdbx_strand_id
1 'polypeptide(L)'
;VTLDDDYYDSPDPNIRWDDYSECWEVYWYEHEKLNAKPFPVKKFGIKWSKEEAKKFYEELKGSGRVHARPSHKSSNDSIMWDERMQGWAVSYWQNG
;
A
#
# COMPACT_ATOMS: atom_id res chain seq x y z
N VAL A 1 17.98 -19.34 11.23
CA VAL A 1 17.75 -18.64 9.96
C VAL A 1 18.43 -17.30 10.08
N THR A 2 19.40 -17.03 9.24
CA THR A 2 20.02 -15.71 9.12
C THR A 2 19.32 -15.02 7.97
N LEU A 3 18.80 -13.82 8.20
CA LEU A 3 18.21 -13.00 7.15
C LEU A 3 19.31 -12.16 6.52
N ASP A 4 19.19 -11.91 5.23
CA ASP A 4 19.98 -10.88 4.58
C ASP A 4 19.57 -9.51 5.14
N ASP A 5 20.52 -8.57 5.20
CA ASP A 5 20.29 -7.23 5.75
C ASP A 5 19.19 -6.47 5.00
N ASP A 6 18.96 -6.79 3.73
CA ASP A 6 17.97 -6.19 2.84
C ASP A 6 16.62 -6.94 2.83
N TYR A 7 16.42 -7.91 3.74
CA TYR A 7 15.20 -8.71 3.73
C TYR A 7 13.97 -7.82 3.81
N TYR A 8 13.97 -6.80 4.68
CA TYR A 8 12.86 -5.87 4.89
C TYR A 8 12.73 -4.78 3.80
N ASP A 9 13.70 -4.69 2.89
CA ASP A 9 13.68 -3.72 1.81
C ASP A 9 12.92 -4.24 0.59
N SER A 10 12.25 -3.35 -0.12
CA SER A 10 11.60 -3.66 -1.39
C SER A 10 11.87 -2.56 -2.42
N PRO A 11 12.35 -2.91 -3.63
CA PRO A 11 12.47 -1.95 -4.72
C PRO A 11 11.11 -1.59 -5.32
N ASP A 12 10.07 -2.40 -5.05
CA ASP A 12 8.72 -2.16 -5.53
C ASP A 12 7.95 -1.33 -4.47
N PRO A 13 7.57 -0.07 -4.76
CA PRO A 13 6.87 0.77 -3.82
C PRO A 13 5.45 0.26 -3.48
N ASN A 14 4.93 -0.72 -4.20
CA ASN A 14 3.64 -1.36 -3.94
C ASN A 14 3.75 -2.59 -3.03
N ILE A 15 4.95 -3.04 -2.68
CA ILE A 15 5.18 -4.16 -1.76
C ILE A 15 6.05 -3.65 -0.62
N ARG A 16 5.52 -3.58 0.59
CA ARG A 16 6.23 -2.96 1.73
C ARG A 16 6.21 -3.86 2.94
N TRP A 17 7.25 -3.80 3.75
CA TRP A 17 7.26 -4.39 5.06
C TRP A 17 6.55 -3.45 6.06
N ASP A 18 5.66 -4.01 6.88
CA ASP A 18 5.09 -3.32 8.05
C ASP A 18 5.66 -3.93 9.33
N ASP A 19 6.45 -3.13 10.06
CA ASP A 19 7.10 -3.53 11.32
C ASP A 19 6.09 -3.84 12.42
N TYR A 20 4.95 -3.15 12.43
CA TYR A 20 3.97 -3.31 13.51
C TYR A 20 3.24 -4.65 13.44
N SER A 21 2.79 -5.04 12.24
CA SER A 21 2.07 -6.30 12.02
C SER A 21 2.95 -7.46 11.56
N GLU A 22 4.26 -7.21 11.38
CA GLU A 22 5.25 -8.17 10.91
C GLU A 22 4.80 -8.87 9.61
N CYS A 23 4.38 -8.06 8.63
CA CYS A 23 3.85 -8.57 7.37
C CYS A 23 4.35 -7.81 6.15
N TRP A 24 4.38 -8.51 5.01
CA TRP A 24 4.50 -7.87 3.72
C TRP A 24 3.13 -7.42 3.26
N GLU A 25 2.95 -6.15 3.00
CA GLU A 25 1.71 -5.59 2.48
C GLU A 25 1.86 -5.27 1.00
N VAL A 26 0.92 -5.80 0.21
CA VAL A 26 0.78 -5.47 -1.21
C VAL A 26 -0.32 -4.43 -1.36
N TYR A 27 0.02 -3.31 -1.98
CA TYR A 27 -0.87 -2.19 -2.27
C TYR A 27 -1.16 -2.09 -3.76
N TRP A 28 -2.39 -1.80 -4.16
CA TRP A 28 -2.73 -1.52 -5.56
C TRP A 28 -3.96 -0.64 -5.66
N TYR A 29 -4.09 0.09 -6.77
CA TYR A 29 -5.31 0.82 -7.10
C TYR A 29 -6.18 -0.03 -8.00
N GLU A 30 -7.45 -0.15 -7.64
CA GLU A 30 -8.48 -0.84 -8.41
C GLU A 30 -9.81 -0.12 -8.16
N HIS A 31 -10.54 0.20 -9.24
CA HIS A 31 -11.76 1.02 -9.17
C HIS A 31 -11.59 2.33 -8.38
N GLU A 32 -10.52 3.09 -8.69
CA GLU A 32 -10.16 4.37 -8.04
C GLU A 32 -9.90 4.30 -6.53
N LYS A 33 -9.85 3.10 -5.96
CA LYS A 33 -9.64 2.88 -4.53
C LYS A 33 -8.28 2.25 -4.27
N LEU A 34 -7.58 2.75 -3.25
CA LEU A 34 -6.42 2.06 -2.71
C LEU A 34 -6.87 0.78 -1.99
N ASN A 35 -6.34 -0.35 -2.44
CA ASN A 35 -6.52 -1.66 -1.83
C ASN A 35 -5.18 -2.12 -1.24
N ALA A 36 -5.27 -2.92 -0.19
CA ALA A 36 -4.12 -3.53 0.46
C ALA A 36 -4.42 -4.98 0.83
N LYS A 37 -3.40 -5.85 0.78
CA LYS A 37 -3.49 -7.24 1.24
C LYS A 37 -2.22 -7.61 2.02
N PRO A 38 -2.36 -8.02 3.30
CA PRO A 38 -1.22 -8.43 4.10
C PRO A 38 -0.82 -9.88 3.85
N PHE A 39 0.47 -10.14 3.96
CA PHE A 39 1.12 -11.44 3.94
C PHE A 39 1.93 -11.57 5.24
N PRO A 40 1.31 -12.06 6.33
CA PRO A 40 1.96 -12.11 7.63
C PRO A 40 3.03 -13.20 7.72
N VAL A 41 4.18 -12.87 8.30
CA VAL A 41 5.25 -13.86 8.56
C VAL A 41 4.74 -14.99 9.44
N LYS A 42 3.83 -14.71 10.38
CA LYS A 42 3.19 -15.73 11.23
C LYS A 42 2.44 -16.81 10.44
N LYS A 43 1.91 -16.47 9.26
CA LYS A 43 1.14 -17.40 8.42
C LYS A 43 2.01 -18.13 7.40
N PHE A 44 2.90 -17.41 6.72
CA PHE A 44 3.66 -17.94 5.58
C PHE A 44 5.11 -18.33 5.95
N GLY A 45 5.58 -17.90 7.11
CA GLY A 45 6.99 -17.98 7.49
C GLY A 45 7.83 -16.90 6.83
N ILE A 46 8.98 -16.61 7.43
CA ILE A 46 9.81 -15.46 7.03
C ILE A 46 10.34 -15.59 5.60
N LYS A 47 10.67 -16.81 5.17
CA LYS A 47 11.20 -17.04 3.82
C LYS A 47 10.15 -16.79 2.73
N TRP A 48 8.95 -17.36 2.90
CA TRP A 48 7.94 -17.38 1.85
C TRP A 48 7.05 -16.14 1.84
N SER A 49 6.95 -15.42 2.95
CA SER A 49 6.04 -14.28 3.06
C SER A 49 6.28 -13.22 1.97
N LYS A 50 7.54 -12.83 1.75
CA LYS A 50 7.94 -11.87 0.70
C LYS A 50 7.66 -12.41 -0.71
N GLU A 51 7.92 -13.70 -0.92
CA GLU A 51 7.73 -14.37 -2.21
C GLU A 51 6.25 -14.47 -2.59
N GLU A 52 5.38 -14.81 -1.63
CA GLU A 52 3.93 -14.86 -1.83
C GLU A 52 3.34 -13.47 -2.11
N ALA A 53 3.83 -12.43 -1.42
CA ALA A 53 3.46 -11.05 -1.70
C ALA A 53 3.83 -10.65 -3.14
N LYS A 54 5.06 -10.94 -3.58
CA LYS A 54 5.53 -10.69 -4.96
C LYS A 54 4.68 -11.45 -5.99
N LYS A 55 4.47 -12.74 -5.77
CA LYS A 55 3.67 -13.59 -6.66
C LYS A 55 2.25 -13.05 -6.83
N PHE A 56 1.59 -12.68 -5.73
CA PHE A 56 0.26 -12.09 -5.78
C PHE A 56 0.24 -10.77 -6.55
N TYR A 57 1.25 -9.91 -6.38
CA TYR A 57 1.33 -8.67 -7.13
C TYR A 57 1.55 -8.88 -8.64
N GLU A 58 2.37 -9.86 -9.02
CA GLU A 58 2.51 -10.26 -10.43
C GLU A 58 1.20 -10.80 -11.02
N GLU A 59 0.43 -11.59 -10.27
CA GLU A 59 -0.90 -12.06 -10.68
C GLU A 59 -1.88 -10.89 -10.87
N LEU A 60 -1.85 -9.89 -10.00
CA LEU A 60 -2.66 -8.67 -10.14
C LEU A 60 -2.28 -7.89 -11.41
N LYS A 61 -0.98 -7.75 -11.70
CA LYS A 61 -0.50 -7.08 -12.92
C LYS A 61 -0.90 -7.86 -14.17
N GLY A 62 -0.69 -9.19 -14.17
CA GLY A 62 -1.03 -10.06 -15.29
C GLY A 62 -2.53 -10.14 -15.60
N SER A 63 -3.38 -9.92 -14.59
CA SER A 63 -4.84 -9.85 -14.74
C SER A 63 -5.36 -8.44 -15.09
N GLY A 64 -4.49 -7.43 -15.16
CA GLY A 64 -4.89 -6.05 -15.49
C GLY A 64 -5.63 -5.31 -14.37
N ARG A 65 -5.56 -5.81 -13.13
CA ARG A 65 -6.28 -5.23 -11.97
C ARG A 65 -5.52 -4.08 -11.31
N VAL A 66 -4.26 -3.88 -11.67
CA VAL A 66 -3.44 -2.77 -11.17
C VAL A 66 -3.65 -1.55 -12.06
N HIS A 67 -4.44 -0.60 -11.58
CA HIS A 67 -4.70 0.66 -12.26
C HIS A 67 -3.71 1.75 -11.82
N ALA A 68 -3.64 2.81 -12.60
CA ALA A 68 -2.88 4.00 -12.23
C ALA A 68 -3.46 4.65 -10.97
N ARG A 69 -2.58 5.25 -10.16
CA ARG A 69 -3.01 6.04 -9.01
C ARG A 69 -3.89 7.21 -9.48
N PRO A 70 -5.12 7.35 -8.95
CA PRO A 70 -5.98 8.47 -9.30
C PRO A 70 -5.38 9.80 -8.81
N SER A 71 -5.63 10.87 -9.56
CA SER A 71 -5.24 12.22 -9.18
C SER A 71 -6.47 12.99 -8.70
N HIS A 72 -6.48 13.33 -7.42
CA HIS A 72 -7.53 14.15 -6.82
C HIS A 72 -7.01 15.57 -6.64
N LYS A 73 -7.57 16.52 -7.38
CA LYS A 73 -7.24 17.95 -7.24
C LYS A 73 -8.50 18.73 -6.97
N SER A 74 -8.47 19.52 -5.90
CA SER A 74 -9.48 20.53 -5.62
C SER A 74 -9.09 21.83 -6.31
N SER A 75 -10.07 22.63 -6.70
CA SER A 75 -9.87 24.02 -7.13
C SER A 75 -9.80 25.01 -5.95
N ASN A 76 -10.05 24.53 -4.72
CA ASN A 76 -10.06 25.31 -3.49
C ASN A 76 -8.98 24.79 -2.53
N ASP A 77 -8.09 25.67 -2.11
CA ASP A 77 -6.96 25.36 -1.22
C ASP A 77 -7.38 24.84 0.16
N SER A 78 -8.59 25.15 0.64
CA SER A 78 -9.08 24.63 1.92
C SER A 78 -9.61 23.19 1.84
N ILE A 79 -9.81 22.65 0.63
CA ILE A 79 -10.30 21.29 0.40
C ILE A 79 -9.15 20.47 -0.20
N MET A 80 -8.72 19.44 0.50
CA MET A 80 -7.65 18.56 0.06
C MET A 80 -8.09 17.10 0.07
N TRP A 81 -7.54 16.30 -0.82
CA TRP A 81 -7.71 14.85 -0.75
C TRP A 81 -6.76 14.28 0.30
N ASP A 82 -7.31 13.63 1.32
CA ASP A 82 -6.55 12.87 2.30
C ASP A 82 -6.31 11.46 1.76
N GLU A 83 -5.06 11.17 1.41
CA GLU A 83 -4.65 9.88 0.85
C GLU A 83 -4.72 8.74 1.86
N ARG A 84 -4.58 9.02 3.16
CA ARG A 84 -4.65 8.00 4.21
C ARG A 84 -6.10 7.59 4.46
N MET A 85 -7.02 8.55 4.48
CA MET A 85 -8.44 8.31 4.68
C MET A 85 -9.18 7.98 3.37
N GLN A 86 -8.55 8.19 2.22
CA GLN A 86 -9.16 8.06 0.89
C GLN A 86 -10.45 8.89 0.81
N GLY A 87 -10.38 10.16 1.20
CA GLY A 87 -11.54 11.05 1.26
C GLY A 87 -11.17 12.54 1.16
N TRP A 88 -12.17 13.37 0.85
CA TRP A 88 -12.01 14.81 0.86
C TRP A 88 -12.05 15.35 2.30
N ALA A 89 -10.99 16.06 2.68
CA ALA A 89 -10.87 16.76 3.95
C ALA A 89 -10.94 18.26 3.72
N VAL A 90 -11.59 18.98 4.64
CA VAL A 90 -11.62 20.44 4.65
C VAL A 90 -10.87 20.95 5.88
N SER A 91 -9.90 21.84 5.68
CA SER A 91 -9.28 22.59 6.76
C SER A 91 -10.08 23.87 6.97
N TYR A 92 -10.59 24.07 8.19
CA TYR A 92 -11.21 25.32 8.59
C TYR A 92 -10.68 25.73 9.96
N TRP A 93 -10.55 27.03 10.15
CA TRP A 93 -10.21 27.64 11.44
C TRP A 93 -11.52 28.01 12.13
N GLN A 94 -11.74 27.51 13.34
CA GLN A 94 -12.87 27.90 14.16
C GLN A 94 -12.37 28.80 15.29
N ASN A 95 -12.60 30.10 15.12
CA ASN A 95 -12.09 31.23 15.92
C ASN A 95 -10.58 31.46 15.77
N GLY A 96 -10.20 32.68 15.36
CA GLY A 96 -8.80 33.12 15.37
C GLY A 96 -8.20 33.15 16.76
#